data_AF-A0A1A5J0N4-F1
#
_entry.id   AF-A0A1A5J0N4-F1
#
_cell.length_a   1.000
_cell.length_b   1.000
_cell.length_c   1.000
_cell.angle_alpha   90.00
_cell.angle_beta   90.00
_cell.angle_gamma   90.00
#
_symmetry.space_group_name_H-M   'P 1'
#
loop_
_entity.id
_entity.type
_entity.pdbx_description
1 polymer ?
#
loop_
_entity_poly.entity_id
_entity_poly.type
_entity_poly.pdbx_seq_one_letter_code
_entity_poly.pdbx_strand_id
1 'polypeptide(L)'
;MNRQPHAKSREIIVASAIEQVVGELRLIDVADYIAFIRLEHFACLSDLVDSAVELFFMPGTLKLGHGGEAHVDWSGSPRIVLDLELRPPGVTVYFQLTLSEAGNSVAVNYVSFEKPGEDPEHNTALLEAVIEQARIRKVEPMAF
;
A
#
# COMPACT_ATOMS: atom_id res chain seq x y z
N MET A 1 -9.00 -7.74 -17.25
CA MET A 1 -8.47 -8.50 -16.09
C MET A 1 -9.62 -9.16 -15.36
N ASN A 2 -9.56 -10.48 -15.17
CA ASN A 2 -10.60 -11.25 -14.49
C ASN A 2 -10.49 -10.98 -12.98
N ARG A 3 -11.40 -10.16 -12.41
CA ARG A 3 -11.40 -9.89 -10.96
C ARG A 3 -11.64 -11.21 -10.23
N GLN A 4 -10.68 -11.61 -9.40
CA GLN A 4 -10.83 -12.80 -8.54
C GLN A 4 -12.07 -12.61 -7.64
N PRO A 5 -12.87 -13.67 -7.38
CA PRO A 5 -14.12 -13.56 -6.60
C PRO A 5 -13.94 -12.91 -5.21
N HIS A 6 -12.74 -13.01 -4.63
CA HIS A 6 -12.38 -12.52 -3.30
C HIS A 6 -11.67 -11.15 -3.31
N ALA A 7 -11.56 -10.48 -4.47
CA ALA A 7 -10.82 -9.22 -4.59
C ALA A 7 -11.35 -8.13 -3.65
N LYS A 8 -12.69 -8.00 -3.50
CA LYS A 8 -13.30 -6.98 -2.63
C LYS A 8 -12.95 -7.13 -1.16
N SER A 9 -12.97 -8.35 -0.63
CA SER A 9 -12.62 -8.59 0.78
C SER A 9 -11.14 -8.30 1.05
N ARG A 10 -10.26 -8.63 0.10
CA ARG A 10 -8.81 -8.38 0.20
C ARG A 10 -8.48 -6.89 0.05
N GLU A 11 -9.20 -6.17 -0.81
CA GLU A 11 -9.08 -4.71 -0.92
C GLU A 11 -9.39 -4.01 0.41
N ILE A 12 -10.44 -4.45 1.13
CA ILE A 12 -10.79 -3.91 2.44
C ILE A 12 -9.70 -4.18 3.47
N ILE A 13 -9.18 -5.41 3.51
CA ILE A 13 -8.09 -5.80 4.43
C ILE A 13 -6.85 -4.94 4.17
N VAL A 14 -6.42 -4.80 2.91
CA VAL A 14 -5.24 -4.01 2.54
C VAL A 14 -5.48 -2.53 2.84
N ALA A 15 -6.65 -1.97 2.49
CA ALA A 15 -6.98 -0.58 2.75
C ALA A 15 -6.95 -0.23 4.24
N SER A 16 -7.52 -1.10 5.09
CA SER A 16 -7.49 -0.91 6.54
C SER A 16 -6.06 -1.01 7.11
N ALA A 17 -5.26 -1.93 6.59
CA ALA A 17 -3.88 -2.13 7.04
C ALA A 17 -3.01 -0.88 6.83
N ILE A 18 -3.18 -0.22 5.68
CA ILE A 18 -2.34 0.90 5.24
C ILE A 18 -2.95 2.27 5.57
N GLU A 19 -4.08 2.35 6.26
CA GLU A 19 -4.81 3.61 6.50
C GLU A 19 -3.90 4.71 7.09
N GLN A 20 -3.06 4.36 8.06
CA GLN A 20 -2.13 5.29 8.69
C GLN A 20 -1.01 5.75 7.73
N VAL A 21 -0.49 4.83 6.92
CA VAL A 21 0.50 5.14 5.85
C VAL A 21 -0.12 6.09 4.82
N VAL A 22 -1.39 5.88 4.46
CA VAL A 22 -2.10 6.79 3.54
C VAL A 22 -2.25 8.19 4.14
N GLY A 23 -2.39 8.29 5.47
CA GLY A 23 -2.35 9.55 6.19
C GLY A 23 -1.04 10.30 5.96
N GLU A 24 0.10 9.64 6.20
CA GLU A 24 1.44 10.21 5.99
C GLU A 24 1.70 10.56 4.52
N LEU A 25 1.34 9.67 3.60
CA LEU A 25 1.49 9.93 2.16
C LEU A 25 0.72 11.17 1.69
N ARG A 26 -0.40 11.50 2.35
CA ARG A 26 -1.20 12.70 2.06
C ARG A 26 -0.63 13.99 2.64
N LEU A 27 0.36 13.93 3.53
CA LEU A 27 1.06 15.11 4.03
C LEU A 27 2.10 15.63 3.03
N ILE A 28 2.54 14.79 2.10
CA ILE A 28 3.48 15.15 1.03
C ILE A 28 2.77 16.02 -0.02
N ASP A 29 3.46 17.04 -0.52
CA ASP A 29 2.92 17.92 -1.55
C ASP A 29 2.68 17.13 -2.85
N VAL A 30 1.51 17.34 -3.46
CA VAL A 30 1.15 16.69 -4.72
C VAL A 30 2.12 17.04 -5.86
N ALA A 31 2.73 18.22 -5.82
CA ALA A 31 3.75 18.65 -6.78
C ALA A 31 4.99 17.74 -6.75
N ASP A 32 5.39 17.24 -5.58
CA ASP A 32 6.55 16.34 -5.44
C ASP A 32 6.27 14.99 -6.10
N TYR A 33 5.08 14.42 -5.88
CA TYR A 33 4.64 13.21 -6.59
C TYR A 33 4.67 13.42 -8.11
N ILE A 34 4.10 14.53 -8.59
CA ILE A 34 4.06 14.84 -10.02
C ILE A 34 5.47 14.95 -10.59
N ALA A 35 6.36 15.68 -9.92
CA ALA A 35 7.73 15.87 -10.35
C ALA A 35 8.49 14.54 -10.38
N PHE A 36 8.45 13.75 -9.30
CA PHE A 36 9.18 12.49 -9.22
C PHE A 36 8.67 11.45 -10.22
N ILE A 37 7.36 11.40 -10.48
CA ILE A 37 6.79 10.50 -11.48
C ILE A 37 7.17 10.95 -12.90
N ARG A 38 6.98 12.23 -13.25
CA ARG A 38 7.21 12.72 -14.62
C ARG A 38 8.69 12.80 -15.01
N LEU A 39 9.57 12.98 -14.04
CA LEU A 39 11.02 12.99 -14.24
C LEU A 39 11.67 11.63 -13.97
N GLU A 40 10.87 10.59 -13.71
CA GLU A 40 11.32 9.21 -13.45
C GLU A 40 12.30 9.09 -12.28
N HIS A 41 12.18 9.97 -11.28
CA HIS A 41 12.93 9.92 -10.03
C HIS A 41 12.31 8.91 -9.05
N PHE A 42 12.19 7.65 -9.48
CA PHE A 42 11.55 6.59 -8.69
C PHE A 42 12.31 6.24 -7.41
N ALA A 43 13.61 6.51 -7.34
CA ALA A 43 14.37 6.40 -6.09
C ALA A 43 13.83 7.36 -5.03
N CYS A 44 13.63 8.64 -5.39
CA CYS A 44 13.04 9.63 -4.48
C CYS A 44 11.59 9.28 -4.11
N LEU A 45 10.81 8.76 -5.06
CA LEU A 45 9.46 8.28 -4.77
C LEU A 45 9.48 7.07 -3.80
N SER A 46 10.45 6.17 -3.94
CA SER A 46 10.64 5.04 -3.02
C SER A 46 10.99 5.54 -1.62
N ASP A 47 11.90 6.51 -1.51
CA ASP A 47 12.30 7.08 -0.22
C ASP A 47 11.11 7.75 0.50
N LEU A 48 10.23 8.43 -0.24
CA LEU A 48 8.99 8.99 0.33
C LEU A 48 8.06 7.89 0.88
N VAL A 49 7.88 6.82 0.11
CA VAL A 49 7.04 5.69 0.54
C VAL A 49 7.66 5.01 1.76
N ASP A 50 8.96 4.75 1.76
CA ASP A 50 9.65 4.10 2.87
C ASP A 50 9.56 4.95 4.14
N SER A 51 9.72 6.28 4.03
CA SER A 51 9.55 7.21 5.15
C SER A 51 8.13 7.20 5.70
N ALA A 52 7.11 7.15 4.84
CA ALA A 52 5.71 7.08 5.27
C ALA A 52 5.35 5.73 5.94
N VAL A 53 6.13 4.69 5.69
CA VAL A 53 5.92 3.32 6.19
C VAL A 53 6.65 3.06 7.52
N GLU A 54 7.76 3.75 7.77
CA GLU A 54 8.75 3.44 8.81
C GLU A 54 8.16 3.24 10.22
N LEU A 55 7.10 3.96 10.58
CA LEU A 55 6.48 3.89 11.91
C LEU A 55 5.40 2.81 12.06
N PHE A 56 4.98 2.20 10.95
CA PHE A 56 3.79 1.33 10.93
C PHE A 56 4.11 -0.12 10.61
N PHE A 57 5.17 -0.38 9.84
CA PHE A 57 5.55 -1.73 9.44
C PHE A 57 7.05 -1.98 9.59
N MET A 58 7.41 -3.25 9.78
CA MET A 58 8.82 -3.66 9.73
C MET A 58 9.42 -3.31 8.35
N PRO A 59 10.72 -2.97 8.28
CA PRO A 59 11.36 -2.57 7.02
C PRO A 59 11.14 -3.57 5.87
N GLY A 60 10.77 -3.07 4.69
CA GLY A 60 10.52 -3.87 3.50
C GLY A 60 9.16 -4.58 3.44
N THR A 61 8.33 -4.45 4.49
CA THR A 61 6.97 -5.00 4.50
C THR A 61 6.06 -4.29 3.53
N LEU A 62 6.12 -2.95 3.44
CA LEU A 62 5.39 -2.17 2.44
C LEU A 62 6.41 -1.30 1.73
N LYS A 63 6.38 -1.31 0.39
CA LYS A 63 7.33 -0.57 -0.43
C LYS A 63 6.72 -0.15 -1.77
N LEU A 64 7.42 0.75 -2.46
CA LEU A 64 7.13 1.07 -3.85
C LEU A 64 7.40 -0.15 -4.75
N GLY A 65 6.46 -0.42 -5.65
CA GLY A 65 6.52 -1.43 -6.68
C GLY A 65 7.16 -0.89 -7.95
N HIS A 66 6.39 -0.86 -9.05
CA HIS A 66 6.92 -0.50 -10.37
C HIS A 66 7.01 1.02 -10.61
N GLY A 67 6.46 1.84 -9.72
CA GLY A 67 6.46 3.29 -9.82
C GLY A 67 5.08 3.88 -9.50
N GLY A 68 4.68 4.86 -10.29
CA GLY A 68 3.38 5.50 -10.16
C GLY A 68 2.99 6.31 -11.39
N GLU A 69 1.73 6.73 -11.41
CA GLU A 69 1.14 7.54 -12.47
C GLU A 69 0.61 8.85 -11.90
N ALA A 70 0.85 9.95 -12.60
CA ALA A 70 0.35 11.28 -12.24
C ALA A 70 -0.63 11.76 -13.32
N HIS A 71 -1.92 11.72 -13.01
CA HIS A 71 -2.97 12.28 -13.85
C HIS A 71 -3.18 13.74 -13.47
N VAL A 72 -2.77 14.64 -14.37
CA VAL A 72 -2.83 16.09 -14.16
C VAL A 72 -3.40 16.72 -15.42
N ASP A 73 -4.41 17.57 -15.24
CA ASP A 73 -5.02 18.34 -16.32
C ASP A 73 -5.15 19.82 -15.91
N TRP A 74 -5.55 20.68 -16.85
CA TRP A 74 -5.61 22.13 -16.63
C TRP A 74 -6.79 22.59 -15.75
N SER A 75 -7.79 21.75 -15.57
CA SER A 75 -9.12 22.09 -15.03
C SER A 75 -9.56 21.22 -13.85
N GLY A 76 -8.83 20.16 -13.55
CA GLY A 76 -9.19 19.10 -12.64
C GLY A 76 -8.16 18.90 -11.52
N SER A 77 -8.63 18.33 -10.43
CA SER A 77 -7.78 18.00 -9.30
C SER A 77 -6.83 16.85 -9.66
N PRO A 78 -5.53 16.96 -9.31
CA PRO A 78 -4.56 15.91 -9.61
C PRO A 78 -4.94 14.59 -8.95
N ARG A 79 -4.61 13.50 -9.63
CA ARG A 79 -4.73 12.14 -9.11
C ARG A 79 -3.39 11.44 -9.26
N ILE A 80 -2.90 10.90 -8.15
CA ILE A 80 -1.67 10.11 -8.09
C ILE A 80 -2.06 8.64 -7.90
N VAL A 81 -1.46 7.75 -8.68
CA VAL A 81 -1.58 6.30 -8.51
C VAL A 81 -0.19 5.78 -8.18
N LEU A 82 -0.04 5.07 -7.07
CA LEU A 82 1.21 4.43 -6.67
C LEU A 82 1.05 2.91 -6.78
N ASP A 83 1.98 2.26 -7.47
CA ASP A 83 2.09 0.81 -7.45
C ASP A 83 2.82 0.41 -6.18
N LEU A 84 2.16 -0.31 -5.29
CA LEU A 84 2.69 -0.71 -3.99
C LEU A 84 2.74 -2.22 -3.85
N GLU A 85 3.69 -2.66 -3.05
CA GLU A 85 3.89 -4.07 -2.73
C GLU A 85 3.90 -4.28 -1.22
N LEU A 86 2.95 -5.09 -0.73
CA LEU A 86 2.85 -5.48 0.67
C LEU A 86 3.34 -6.94 0.81
N ARG A 87 4.44 -7.13 1.54
CA ARG A 87 5.19 -8.38 1.75
C ARG A 87 5.24 -8.81 3.21
N PRO A 88 4.10 -9.16 3.84
CA PRO A 88 4.14 -9.84 5.12
C PRO A 88 4.74 -11.25 4.94
N PRO A 89 5.16 -11.92 6.03
CA PRO A 89 5.75 -13.25 5.92
C PRO A 89 4.86 -14.25 5.14
N GLY A 90 5.42 -14.86 4.10
CA GLY A 90 4.77 -15.92 3.32
C GLY A 90 3.70 -15.46 2.31
N VAL A 91 3.44 -14.15 2.19
CA VAL A 91 2.44 -13.59 1.28
C VAL A 91 2.98 -12.33 0.60
N THR A 92 2.61 -12.12 -0.65
CA THR A 92 2.93 -10.88 -1.37
C THR A 92 1.69 -10.37 -2.08
N VAL A 93 1.35 -9.11 -1.84
CA VAL A 93 0.21 -8.42 -2.43
C VAL A 93 0.72 -7.28 -3.29
N TYR A 94 0.35 -7.29 -4.57
CA TYR A 94 0.54 -6.19 -5.49
C TYR A 94 -0.77 -5.43 -5.62
N PHE A 95 -0.74 -4.13 -5.35
CA PHE A 95 -1.93 -3.30 -5.37
C PHE A 95 -1.59 -1.88 -5.81
N GLN A 96 -2.61 -1.18 -6.27
CA GLN A 96 -2.53 0.24 -6.59
C GLN A 96 -3.22 1.05 -5.50
N LEU A 97 -2.52 2.07 -5.01
CA LEU A 97 -3.09 3.11 -4.17
C LEU A 97 -3.35 4.34 -5.03
N THR A 98 -4.61 4.75 -5.15
CA THR A 98 -4.97 6.03 -5.75
C THR A 98 -5.15 7.08 -4.66
N LEU A 99 -4.50 8.23 -4.80
CA LEU A 99 -4.67 9.43 -4.00
C LEU A 99 -5.30 10.52 -4.87
N SER A 100 -6.41 11.10 -4.40
CA SER A 100 -7.13 12.16 -5.11
C SER A 100 -7.83 13.09 -4.14
N GLU A 101 -8.43 14.16 -4.66
CA GLU A 101 -9.30 15.06 -3.89
C GLU A 101 -10.44 14.30 -3.19
N ALA A 102 -11.10 13.39 -3.91
CA ALA A 102 -12.26 12.64 -3.41
C ALA A 102 -11.93 11.61 -2.32
N GLY A 103 -10.65 11.41 -2.01
CA GLY A 103 -10.19 10.40 -1.06
C GLY A 103 -9.07 9.54 -1.62
N ASN A 104 -8.97 8.33 -1.08
CA ASN A 104 -8.08 7.29 -1.54
C ASN A 104 -8.85 6.03 -1.91
N SER A 105 -8.25 5.18 -2.74
CA SER A 105 -8.79 3.86 -3.06
C SER A 105 -7.66 2.86 -3.25
N VAL A 106 -7.89 1.62 -2.80
CA VAL A 106 -6.98 0.50 -3.00
C VAL A 106 -7.59 -0.46 -4.00
N ALA A 107 -6.83 -0.81 -5.03
CA ALA A 107 -7.17 -1.84 -6.00
C ALA A 107 -6.13 -2.97 -5.94
N VAL A 108 -6.56 -4.16 -5.50
CA VAL A 108 -5.65 -5.32 -5.40
C VAL A 108 -5.54 -5.99 -6.77
N ASN A 109 -4.33 -5.97 -7.32
CA ASN A 109 -4.05 -6.50 -8.66
C ASN A 109 -3.76 -8.00 -8.61
N TYR A 110 -2.91 -8.42 -7.67
CA TYR A 110 -2.47 -9.80 -7.55
C TYR A 110 -2.07 -10.13 -6.11
N VAL A 111 -2.34 -11.36 -5.69
CA VAL A 111 -1.91 -11.90 -4.39
C VAL A 111 -1.22 -13.23 -4.64
N SER A 112 0.01 -13.35 -4.15
CA SER A 112 0.82 -14.57 -4.17
C SER A 112 0.97 -15.10 -2.75
N PHE A 113 0.75 -16.40 -2.56
CA PHE A 113 0.97 -17.10 -1.30
C PHE A 113 2.09 -18.13 -1.53
N GLU A 114 3.08 -18.20 -0.63
CA GLU A 114 4.14 -19.23 -0.73
C GLU A 114 3.57 -20.65 -0.56
N LYS A 115 2.57 -20.79 0.30
CA LYS A 115 1.84 -22.04 0.54
C LYS A 115 0.34 -21.78 0.48
N PRO A 116 -0.27 -21.80 -0.71
CA PRO A 116 -1.70 -21.61 -0.84
C PRO A 116 -2.45 -22.81 -0.22
N GLY A 117 -3.39 -22.53 0.68
CA GLY A 117 -4.38 -23.53 1.12
C GLY A 117 -5.40 -23.80 0.02
N GLU A 118 -6.07 -24.96 0.09
CA GLU A 118 -7.12 -25.34 -0.87
C GLU A 118 -8.36 -24.43 -0.80
N ASP A 119 -8.58 -23.79 0.35
CA ASP A 119 -9.70 -22.87 0.59
C ASP A 119 -9.29 -21.38 0.43
N PRO A 120 -9.87 -20.65 -0.53
CA PRO A 120 -9.66 -19.20 -0.70
C PRO A 120 -10.05 -18.34 0.50
N GLU A 121 -11.02 -18.77 1.31
CA GLU A 121 -11.46 -18.05 2.52
C GLU A 121 -10.40 -18.17 3.62
N HIS A 122 -9.87 -19.37 3.82
CA HIS A 122 -8.70 -19.60 4.67
C HIS A 122 -7.49 -18.75 4.27
N ASN A 123 -7.20 -18.64 2.97
CA ASN A 123 -6.11 -17.79 2.47
C ASN A 123 -6.36 -16.30 2.74
N THR A 124 -7.62 -15.87 2.77
CA THR A 124 -7.97 -14.46 3.07
C THR A 124 -7.83 -14.16 4.57
N ALA A 125 -8.22 -15.09 5.45
CA ALA A 125 -7.97 -14.99 6.88
C ALA A 125 -6.47 -15.02 7.21
N LEU A 126 -5.69 -15.86 6.51
CA LEU A 126 -4.24 -15.89 6.62
C LEU A 126 -3.63 -14.53 6.27
N LEU A 127 -4.06 -13.91 5.17
CA LEU A 127 -3.60 -12.59 4.74
C LEU A 127 -3.78 -11.54 5.85
N GLU A 128 -4.97 -11.46 6.44
CA GLU A 128 -5.25 -10.53 7.54
C GLU A 128 -4.33 -10.78 8.74
N ALA A 129 -4.17 -12.05 9.14
CA ALA A 129 -3.34 -12.42 10.27
C ALA A 129 -1.84 -12.09 10.06
N VAL A 130 -1.29 -12.33 8.87
CA VAL A 130 0.13 -12.05 8.60
C VAL A 130 0.41 -10.55 8.46
N ILE A 131 -0.54 -9.78 7.94
CA ILE A 131 -0.45 -8.31 7.89
C ILE A 131 -0.37 -7.75 9.32
N GLU A 132 -1.26 -8.19 10.22
CA GLU A 132 -1.26 -7.74 11.62
C GLU A 132 0.01 -8.12 12.39
N GLN A 133 0.68 -9.21 12.01
CA GLN A 133 1.98 -9.58 12.58
C GLN A 133 3.12 -8.70 12.08
N ALA A 134 3.02 -8.17 10.86
CA ALA A 134 4.06 -7.33 10.26
C ALA A 134 3.99 -5.87 10.72
N ARG A 135 2.92 -5.48 11.42
CA ARG A 135 2.75 -4.14 11.98
C ARG A 135 3.64 -3.91 13.20
N ILE A 136 4.20 -2.72 13.30
CA ILE A 136 4.92 -2.29 14.50
C ILE A 136 3.89 -2.10 15.62
N ARG A 137 4.05 -2.86 16.71
CA ARG A 137 3.24 -2.68 17.92
C ARG A 137 3.93 -1.65 18.80
N LYS A 138 3.20 -0.60 19.18
CA LYS A 138 3.65 0.34 20.19
C LYS A 138 3.83 -0.43 21.50
N VAL A 139 5.07 -0.62 21.93
CA VAL A 139 5.35 -1.17 23.27
C VAL A 139 5.06 -0.04 24.25
N GLU A 140 4.07 -0.20 25.14
CA GLU A 140 3.90 0.74 26.24
C GLU A 140 5.21 0.79 27.04
N PRO A 141 5.74 1.98 27.36
CA PRO A 141 6.93 2.05 28.18
C PRO A 141 6.63 1.37 29.52
N MET A 142 7.49 0.42 29.91
CA MET A 142 7.43 -0.16 31.24
C MET A 142 7.49 0.98 32.26
N ALA A 143 6.41 1.16 33.01
CA ALA A 143 6.42 2.03 34.17
C ALA A 143 7.39 1.41 35.20
N PHE A 144 8.50 2.10 35.44
CA PHE A 144 9.45 1.81 36.53
C PHE A 144 9.01 2.51 37.81
#